data_AF-C2ENF1-F1
#
_entry.id   AF-C2ENF1-F1
#
_cell.length_a   1.000
_cell.length_b   1.000
_cell.length_c   1.000
_cell.angle_alpha   90.00
_cell.angle_beta   90.00
_cell.angle_gamma   90.00
#
_symmetry.space_group_name_H-M   'P 1'
#
loop_
_entity.id
_entity.type
_entity.pdbx_description
1 polymer ?
#
loop_
_entity_poly.entity_id
_entity_poly.type
_entity_poly.pdbx_seq_one_letter_code
_entity_poly.pdbx_strand_id
1 'polypeptide(L)'
;MNNLYYEQKYQPSKNQVPDSSFGQIMRETFGDLFKWNARSTRKTFWTGFIISGIIEMILGMIWCFISFKQLMFNAPSFYPGYYYPHESFSNLFGHLSPAFYVGGIIIFLICLYLFLCQLGLAVRRLHDTDHNGWWVWLTLIPQAGWIILLFYLLVPTMEKPVKWNHYLSIK
;
A
#
# COMPACT_ATOMS: atom_id res chain seq x y z
N MET A 1 -8.41 10.38 -43.54
CA MET A 1 -7.31 9.38 -43.47
C MET A 1 -6.80 9.40 -42.03
N ASN A 2 -6.93 8.28 -41.32
CA ASN A 2 -6.35 8.14 -39.99
C ASN A 2 -4.83 8.09 -40.16
N ASN A 3 -4.12 9.09 -39.65
CA ASN A 3 -2.66 9.06 -39.65
C ASN A 3 -2.19 7.79 -38.93
N LEU A 4 -1.37 7.02 -39.62
CA LEU A 4 -0.84 5.77 -39.10
C LEU A 4 0.11 6.10 -37.95
N TYR A 5 0.13 5.27 -36.90
CA TYR A 5 0.80 5.58 -35.63
C TYR A 5 2.30 5.90 -35.76
N TYR A 6 2.94 5.44 -36.83
CA TYR A 6 4.35 5.67 -37.14
C TYR A 6 4.64 7.00 -37.86
N GLU A 7 3.61 7.74 -38.32
CA GLU A 7 3.76 9.04 -38.98
C GLU A 7 3.76 10.24 -38.00
N GLN A 8 3.59 9.98 -36.70
CA GLN A 8 3.67 11.03 -35.69
C GLN A 8 5.13 11.47 -35.51
N LYS A 9 5.43 12.73 -35.83
CA LYS A 9 6.76 13.34 -35.56
C LYS A 9 7.09 13.17 -34.08
N TYR A 10 8.27 12.61 -33.78
CA TYR A 10 8.83 12.54 -32.43
C TYR A 10 8.92 13.96 -31.85
N GLN A 11 8.04 14.25 -30.90
CA GLN A 11 8.06 15.46 -30.08
C GLN A 11 8.77 15.06 -28.78
N PRO A 12 10.00 15.53 -28.50
CA PRO A 12 10.66 15.21 -27.24
C PRO A 12 9.76 15.67 -26.09
N SER A 13 9.58 14.81 -25.08
CA SER A 13 8.66 15.08 -23.99
C SER A 13 9.11 16.34 -23.24
N LYS A 14 8.30 17.39 -23.24
CA LYS A 14 8.56 18.64 -22.52
C LYS A 14 8.59 18.46 -21.00
N ASN A 15 8.09 17.33 -20.50
CA ASN A 15 8.03 16.97 -19.09
C ASN A 15 9.26 16.13 -18.71
N GLN A 16 10.35 16.79 -18.33
CA GLN A 16 11.43 16.11 -17.63
C GLN A 16 10.85 15.47 -16.36
N VAL A 17 11.19 14.20 -16.10
CA VAL A 17 10.78 13.52 -14.87
C VAL A 17 11.29 14.36 -13.70
N PRO A 18 10.40 14.91 -12.84
CA PRO A 18 10.82 15.80 -11.78
C PRO A 18 11.59 15.04 -10.71
N ASP A 19 12.66 15.64 -10.20
CA ASP A 19 13.32 15.13 -9.00
C ASP A 19 12.61 15.64 -7.75
N SER A 20 11.74 14.80 -7.18
CA SER A 20 10.97 15.14 -5.99
C SER A 20 11.86 15.12 -4.74
N SER A 21 11.78 16.19 -3.93
CA SER A 21 12.43 16.24 -2.62
C SER A 21 11.74 15.30 -1.63
N PHE A 22 12.45 14.86 -0.59
CA PHE A 22 11.92 13.94 0.44
C PHE A 22 10.60 14.46 1.06
N GLY A 23 10.52 15.74 1.41
CA GLY A 23 9.30 16.32 1.98
C GLY A 23 8.12 16.31 1.00
N GLN A 24 8.39 16.49 -0.29
CA GLN A 24 7.36 16.39 -1.34
C GLN A 24 6.86 14.96 -1.48
N ILE A 25 7.76 13.98 -1.49
CA ILE A 25 7.43 12.55 -1.53
C ILE A 25 6.50 12.18 -0.37
N MET A 26 6.79 12.64 0.85
CA MET A 26 5.96 12.37 2.03
C MET A 26 4.58 13.02 1.90
N ARG A 27 4.53 14.27 1.44
CA ARG A 27 3.25 14.96 1.18
C ARG A 27 2.44 14.26 0.10
N GLU A 28 3.09 13.77 -0.96
CA GLU A 28 2.44 13.05 -2.06
C GLU A 28 1.96 11.66 -1.65
N THR A 29 2.67 11.00 -0.74
CA THR A 29 2.34 9.67 -0.23
C THR A 29 1.18 9.74 0.75
N PHE A 30 1.27 10.61 1.77
CA PHE A 30 0.33 10.64 2.89
C PHE A 30 -0.73 11.74 2.79
N GLY A 31 -0.43 12.86 2.14
CA GLY A 31 -1.36 13.99 2.02
C GLY A 31 -2.25 13.95 0.78
N ASP A 32 -1.70 13.50 -0.35
CA ASP A 32 -2.37 13.54 -1.66
C ASP A 32 -2.85 12.15 -2.12
N LEU A 33 -3.24 11.29 -1.18
CA LEU A 33 -3.55 9.88 -1.45
C LEU A 33 -4.75 9.66 -2.39
N PHE A 34 -5.75 10.55 -2.35
CA PHE A 34 -6.94 10.48 -3.23
C PHE A 34 -6.79 11.25 -4.55
N LYS A 35 -5.60 11.75 -4.89
CA LYS A 35 -5.35 12.41 -6.18
C LYS A 35 -4.99 11.38 -7.25
N TRP A 36 -6.00 10.67 -7.71
CA TRP A 36 -5.86 9.59 -8.70
C TRP A 36 -5.47 10.09 -10.09
N ASN A 37 -5.86 11.31 -10.47
CA ASN A 37 -5.68 11.86 -11.81
C ASN A 37 -4.28 12.44 -12.05
N ALA A 38 -3.21 11.81 -11.57
CA ALA A 38 -1.84 12.29 -11.73
C ALA A 38 -0.84 11.15 -11.95
N ARG A 39 0.43 11.51 -12.23
CA ARG A 39 1.57 10.60 -12.29
C ARG A 39 2.43 10.69 -11.04
N SER A 40 3.07 9.56 -10.70
CA SER A 40 4.11 9.48 -9.68
C SER A 40 5.38 8.88 -10.26
N THR A 41 6.52 9.46 -9.90
CA THR A 41 7.84 8.97 -10.34
C THR A 41 8.18 7.66 -9.63
N ARG A 42 9.15 6.91 -10.19
CA ARG A 42 9.68 5.68 -9.56
C ARG A 42 10.27 5.94 -8.18
N LYS A 43 11.01 7.03 -8.04
CA LYS A 43 11.61 7.45 -6.77
C LYS A 43 10.52 7.67 -5.73
N THR A 44 9.50 8.47 -6.03
CA THR A 44 8.35 8.72 -5.14
C THR A 44 7.61 7.43 -4.78
N PHE A 45 7.35 6.57 -5.76
CA PHE A 45 6.68 5.29 -5.51
C PHE A 45 7.45 4.39 -4.53
N TRP A 46 8.72 4.09 -4.82
CA TRP A 46 9.50 3.13 -4.01
C TRP A 46 9.85 3.67 -2.62
N THR A 47 10.13 4.96 -2.52
CA THR A 47 10.37 5.61 -1.22
C THR A 47 9.13 5.59 -0.35
N GLY A 48 7.97 5.99 -0.88
CA GLY A 48 6.69 5.88 -0.18
C GLY A 48 6.39 4.42 0.22
N PHE A 49 6.61 3.48 -0.70
CA PHE A 49 6.39 2.06 -0.47
C PHE A 49 7.20 1.53 0.72
N ILE A 50 8.51 1.80 0.73
CA ILE A 50 9.43 1.37 1.79
C ILE A 50 9.06 2.02 3.13
N ILE A 51 8.77 3.32 3.14
CA ILE A 51 8.46 4.05 4.37
C ILE A 51 7.18 3.50 5.03
N SER A 52 6.10 3.34 4.27
CA SER A 52 4.87 2.75 4.82
C SER A 52 5.11 1.30 5.26
N GLY A 53 5.91 0.52 4.51
CA GLY A 53 6.28 -0.85 4.91
C GLY A 53 7.05 -0.91 6.24
N ILE A 54 7.95 0.04 6.49
CA ILE A 54 8.66 0.14 7.78
C ILE A 54 7.67 0.50 8.90
N ILE A 55 6.77 1.46 8.67
CA ILE A 55 5.76 1.86 9.66
C ILE A 55 4.85 0.66 9.99
N GLU A 56 4.35 -0.05 8.98
CA GLU A 56 3.53 -1.25 9.15
C GLU A 56 4.28 -2.36 9.88
N MET A 57 5.56 -2.57 9.58
CA MET A 57 6.38 -3.55 10.27
C MET A 57 6.51 -3.24 11.76
N ILE A 58 6.77 -1.98 12.12
CA ILE A 58 6.87 -1.54 13.52
C ILE A 58 5.53 -1.70 14.24
N LEU A 59 4.44 -1.24 13.64
CA LEU A 59 3.09 -1.36 14.21
C LEU A 59 2.70 -2.84 14.37
N GLY A 60 3.02 -3.68 13.39
CA GLY A 60 2.78 -5.12 13.42
C GLY A 60 3.58 -5.82 14.52
N MET A 61 4.85 -5.44 14.74
CA MET A 61 5.65 -5.96 15.85
C MET A 61 5.06 -5.59 17.21
N ILE A 62 4.64 -4.33 17.38
CA ILE A 62 3.99 -3.87 18.62
C ILE A 62 2.69 -4.66 18.86
N TRP A 63 1.86 -4.79 17.83
CA TRP A 63 0.60 -5.53 17.91
C TRP A 63 0.80 -7.03 18.21
N CYS A 64 1.81 -7.64 17.58
CA CYS A 64 2.18 -9.03 17.81
C CYS A 64 2.62 -9.24 19.26
N PHE A 65 3.43 -8.33 19.82
CA PHE A 65 3.88 -8.41 21.20
C PHE A 65 2.72 -8.30 22.20
N ILE A 66 1.80 -7.36 21.99
CA ILE A 66 0.58 -7.21 22.82
C ILE A 66 -0.29 -8.48 22.75
N SER A 67 -0.52 -9.00 21.54
CA SER A 67 -1.32 -10.20 21.30
C SER A 67 -0.68 -11.44 21.96
N PHE A 68 0.64 -11.58 21.85
CA PHE A 68 1.38 -12.65 22.49
C PHE A 68 1.29 -12.58 24.03
N LYS A 69 1.41 -11.38 24.62
CA LYS A 69 1.24 -11.18 26.07
C LYS A 69 -0.15 -11.59 26.54
N GLN A 70 -1.19 -11.26 25.77
CA GLN A 70 -2.56 -11.61 26.10
C GLN A 70 -2.78 -13.14 26.03
N LEU A 71 -2.21 -13.81 25.02
CA LEU A 71 -2.27 -15.27 24.90
C LEU A 71 -1.58 -15.95 26.10
N MET A 72 -0.40 -15.48 26.50
CA MET A 72 0.36 -16.05 27.61
C MET A 72 -0.27 -15.78 28.98
N PHE A 73 -0.95 -14.65 29.16
CA PHE A 73 -1.66 -14.33 30.40
C PHE A 73 -2.94 -15.16 30.58
N ASN A 74 -3.65 -15.47 29.49
CA ASN A 74 -4.87 -16.28 29.52
C ASN A 74 -4.62 -17.78 29.31
N ALA A 75 -3.37 -18.19 29.10
CA ALA A 75 -3.05 -19.61 29.10
C ALA A 75 -3.44 -20.18 30.47
N PRO A 76 -4.34 -21.17 30.55
CA PRO A 76 -4.73 -21.76 31.82
C PRO A 76 -3.45 -22.25 32.49
N SER A 77 -3.15 -21.72 33.67
CA SER A 77 -2.12 -22.29 34.53
C SER A 77 -2.47 -23.75 34.68
N PHE A 78 -1.66 -24.66 34.14
CA PHE A 78 -1.90 -26.09 34.16
C PHE A 78 -2.06 -26.55 35.61
N TYR A 79 -3.31 -26.57 36.09
CA TYR A 79 -3.70 -27.08 37.39
C TYR A 79 -4.02 -28.56 37.18
N PRO A 80 -3.15 -29.49 37.64
CA PRO A 80 -3.38 -30.90 37.41
C PRO A 80 -4.62 -31.34 38.20
N GLY A 81 -5.64 -31.83 37.50
CA GLY A 81 -6.85 -32.41 38.10
C GLY A 81 -8.19 -31.81 37.65
N TYR A 82 -8.21 -30.70 36.92
CA TYR A 82 -9.45 -30.15 36.32
C TYR A 82 -9.54 -30.50 34.84
N TYR A 83 -10.61 -31.20 34.46
CA TYR A 83 -10.97 -31.41 33.06
C TYR A 83 -11.51 -30.08 32.51
N TYR A 84 -10.67 -29.30 31.84
CA TYR A 84 -11.13 -28.14 31.09
C TYR A 84 -11.88 -28.66 29.86
N PRO A 85 -13.20 -28.43 29.75
CA PRO A 85 -13.91 -28.73 28.51
C PRO A 85 -13.18 -27.99 27.39
N HIS A 86 -12.84 -28.69 26.30
CA HIS A 86 -12.08 -28.12 25.18
C HIS A 86 -12.52 -26.69 24.91
N GLU A 87 -11.63 -25.74 25.18
CA GLU A 87 -11.94 -24.33 25.08
C GLU A 87 -12.23 -24.01 23.61
N SER A 88 -13.50 -23.86 23.29
CA SER A 88 -13.96 -23.48 21.96
C SER A 88 -13.25 -22.19 21.54
N PHE A 89 -12.95 -22.02 20.24
CA PHE A 89 -12.38 -20.79 19.67
C PHE A 89 -13.10 -19.50 20.15
N SER A 90 -14.40 -19.60 20.46
CA SER A 90 -15.20 -18.51 21.06
C SER A 90 -14.70 -18.01 22.41
N ASN A 91 -14.11 -18.86 23.26
CA ASN A 91 -13.61 -18.47 24.59
C ASN A 91 -12.31 -17.65 24.48
N LEU A 92 -11.47 -17.92 23.47
CA LEU A 92 -10.21 -17.20 23.24
C LEU A 92 -10.43 -15.70 23.00
N PHE A 93 -11.51 -15.34 22.29
CA PHE A 93 -11.91 -13.94 22.08
C PHE A 93 -12.73 -13.43 23.28
N GLY A 94 -13.55 -14.26 23.90
CA GLY A 94 -14.37 -13.87 25.06
C GLY A 94 -13.60 -13.33 26.28
N HIS A 95 -12.33 -13.73 26.45
CA HIS A 95 -11.48 -13.33 27.58
C HIS A 95 -10.51 -12.15 27.29
N LEU A 96 -10.60 -11.53 26.11
CA LEU A 96 -9.76 -10.38 25.77
C LEU A 96 -10.29 -9.12 26.47
N SER A 97 -9.40 -8.31 27.03
CA SER A 97 -9.80 -7.06 27.69
C SER A 97 -10.42 -6.08 26.67
N PRO A 98 -11.38 -5.22 27.07
CA PRO A 98 -11.94 -4.19 26.17
C PRO A 98 -10.85 -3.30 25.53
N ALA A 99 -9.76 -3.03 26.26
CA ALA A 99 -8.62 -2.28 25.76
C ALA A 99 -7.92 -2.97 24.58
N PHE A 100 -7.88 -4.31 24.54
CA PHE A 100 -7.34 -5.07 23.42
C PHE A 100 -8.14 -4.83 22.15
N TYR A 101 -9.47 -4.90 22.22
CA TYR A 101 -10.35 -4.63 21.08
C TYR A 101 -10.20 -3.21 20.54
N VAL A 102 -10.18 -2.22 21.43
CA VAL A 102 -9.98 -0.82 21.04
C VAL A 102 -8.62 -0.62 20.37
N GLY A 103 -7.56 -1.20 20.93
CA GLY A 103 -6.22 -1.16 20.33
C GLY A 103 -6.19 -1.79 18.94
N GLY A 104 -6.89 -2.92 18.76
CA GLY A 104 -6.97 -3.62 17.47
C GLY A 104 -7.68 -2.79 16.41
N ILE A 105 -8.78 -2.13 16.77
CA ILE A 105 -9.50 -1.21 15.86
C ILE A 105 -8.61 -0.04 15.46
N ILE A 106 -7.87 0.57 16.40
CA ILE A 106 -6.98 1.70 16.11
C ILE A 106 -5.88 1.28 15.12
N ILE A 107 -5.20 0.16 15.40
CA ILE A 107 -4.15 -0.37 14.50
C ILE A 107 -4.74 -0.70 13.13
N PHE A 108 -5.91 -1.33 13.09
CA PHE A 108 -6.60 -1.63 11.84
C PHE A 108 -6.87 -0.37 11.01
N LEU A 109 -7.37 0.71 11.63
CA LEU A 109 -7.63 1.98 10.95
C LEU A 109 -6.35 2.63 10.41
N ILE A 110 -5.24 2.55 11.17
CA ILE A 110 -3.94 3.05 10.71
C ILE A 110 -3.44 2.24 9.51
N CYS A 111 -3.48 0.91 9.59
CA CYS A 111 -3.09 0.04 8.48
C CYS A 111 -3.99 0.26 7.25
N LEU A 112 -5.29 0.47 7.43
CA LEU A 112 -6.22 0.79 6.36
C LEU A 112 -5.85 2.12 5.68
N TYR A 113 -5.52 3.15 6.46
CA TYR A 113 -5.04 4.41 5.92
C TYR A 113 -3.74 4.24 5.11
N LEU A 114 -2.75 3.50 5.64
CA LEU A 114 -1.50 3.21 4.94
C LEU A 114 -1.73 2.43 3.65
N PHE A 115 -2.63 1.44 3.68
CA PHE A 115 -3.05 0.70 2.49
C PHE A 115 -3.64 1.62 1.42
N LEU A 116 -4.49 2.59 1.79
CA LEU A 116 -5.04 3.57 0.85
C LEU A 116 -3.96 4.48 0.26
N CYS A 117 -2.95 4.86 1.04
CA CYS A 117 -1.78 5.60 0.53
C CYS A 117 -1.03 4.80 -0.55
N GLN A 118 -0.79 3.51 -0.29
CA GLN A 118 -0.13 2.62 -1.26
C GLN A 118 -0.97 2.40 -2.51
N LEU A 119 -2.29 2.26 -2.35
CA LEU A 119 -3.23 2.17 -3.46
C LEU A 119 -3.14 3.41 -4.35
N GLY A 120 -3.16 4.59 -3.74
CA GLY A 120 -2.96 5.89 -4.40
C GLY A 120 -1.67 5.96 -5.20
N LEU A 121 -0.56 5.50 -4.63
CA LEU A 121 0.75 5.46 -5.31
C LEU A 121 0.76 4.45 -6.47
N ALA A 122 0.22 3.26 -6.28
CA ALA A 122 0.18 2.21 -7.30
C ALA A 122 -0.63 2.64 -8.53
N VAL A 123 -1.80 3.27 -8.32
CA VAL A 123 -2.62 3.81 -9.42
C VAL A 123 -1.88 4.91 -10.19
N ARG A 124 -1.28 5.88 -9.49
CA ARG A 124 -0.49 6.95 -10.13
C ARG A 124 0.73 6.41 -10.88
N ARG A 125 1.31 5.31 -10.39
CA ARG A 125 2.43 4.63 -11.02
C ARG A 125 2.02 3.87 -12.28
N LEU A 126 0.84 3.27 -12.29
CA LEU A 126 0.27 2.67 -13.51
C LEU A 126 -0.02 3.72 -14.57
N HIS A 127 -0.59 4.86 -14.19
CA HIS A 127 -0.81 5.99 -15.11
C HIS A 127 0.49 6.48 -15.75
N ASP A 128 1.62 6.40 -15.03
CA ASP A 128 2.94 6.77 -15.53
C ASP A 128 3.49 5.82 -16.60
N THR A 129 3.01 4.57 -16.63
CA THR A 129 3.33 3.57 -17.67
C THR A 129 2.26 3.46 -18.76
N ASP A 130 1.31 4.40 -18.83
CA ASP A 130 0.18 4.41 -19.77
C ASP A 130 -0.85 3.27 -19.54
N HIS A 131 -0.93 2.75 -18.31
CA HIS A 131 -1.92 1.74 -17.93
C HIS A 131 -3.04 2.35 -17.09
N ASN A 132 -4.22 1.75 -17.15
CA ASN A 132 -5.38 2.18 -16.37
C ASN A 132 -5.19 1.82 -14.88
N GLY A 133 -5.62 2.69 -13.95
CA GLY A 133 -5.56 2.43 -12.51
C GLY A 133 -6.29 1.15 -12.05
N TRP A 134 -7.23 0.64 -12.85
CA TRP A 134 -7.91 -0.63 -12.58
C TRP A 134 -6.99 -1.85 -12.58
N TRP A 135 -5.78 -1.77 -13.16
CA TRP A 135 -4.80 -2.86 -13.12
C TRP A 135 -4.32 -3.18 -11.70
N VAL A 136 -4.54 -2.30 -10.72
CA VAL A 136 -4.23 -2.61 -9.31
C VAL A 136 -5.06 -3.78 -8.78
N TRP A 137 -6.27 -4.00 -9.30
CA TRP A 137 -7.11 -5.13 -8.88
C TRP A 137 -6.55 -6.50 -9.24
N LEU A 138 -5.52 -6.57 -10.09
CA LEU A 138 -4.76 -7.80 -10.29
C LEU A 138 -4.17 -8.33 -8.98
N THR A 139 -3.91 -7.49 -7.98
CA THR A 139 -3.48 -7.93 -6.63
C THR A 139 -4.45 -8.91 -5.96
N LEU A 140 -5.73 -8.93 -6.35
CA LEU A 140 -6.70 -9.90 -5.85
C LEU A 140 -6.48 -11.32 -6.41
N ILE A 141 -5.76 -11.45 -7.53
CA ILE A 141 -5.39 -12.74 -8.10
C ILE A 141 -4.11 -13.22 -7.41
N PRO A 142 -4.17 -14.30 -6.62
CA PRO A 142 -2.99 -14.80 -5.90
C PRO A 142 -1.90 -15.22 -6.89
N GLN A 143 -0.65 -15.05 -6.47
CA GLN A 143 0.57 -15.41 -7.21
C GLN A 143 0.81 -14.63 -8.52
N ALA A 144 -0.02 -14.82 -9.54
CA ALA A 144 0.21 -14.20 -10.84
C ALA A 144 -0.02 -12.68 -10.82
N GLY A 145 -1.04 -12.23 -10.09
CA GLY A 145 -1.48 -10.85 -10.12
C GLY A 145 -0.50 -9.85 -9.54
N TRP A 146 0.13 -10.19 -8.41
CA TRP A 146 1.12 -9.32 -7.79
C TRP A 146 2.42 -9.26 -8.60
N ILE A 147 2.82 -10.34 -9.29
CA ILE A 147 4.02 -10.37 -10.15
C ILE A 147 3.81 -9.45 -11.37
N ILE A 148 2.65 -9.53 -12.03
CA ILE A 148 2.33 -8.69 -13.18
C ILE A 148 2.30 -7.21 -12.77
N LEU A 149 1.69 -6.90 -11.63
CA LEU A 149 1.67 -5.53 -11.13
C LEU A 149 3.07 -5.03 -10.79
N LEU A 150 3.88 -5.85 -10.11
CA LEU A 150 5.26 -5.51 -9.76
C LEU A 150 6.10 -5.18 -11.01
N PHE A 151 5.92 -5.95 -12.09
CA PHE A 151 6.56 -5.67 -13.38
C PHE A 151 6.22 -4.24 -13.85
N TYR A 152 4.95 -3.86 -13.89
CA TYR A 152 4.54 -2.51 -14.30
C TYR A 152 5.03 -1.40 -13.37
N LEU A 153 5.17 -1.67 -12.07
CA LEU A 153 5.69 -0.70 -11.11
C LEU A 153 7.21 -0.43 -11.33
N LEU A 154 7.94 -1.41 -11.87
CA LEU A 154 9.38 -1.33 -12.15
C LEU A 154 9.73 -0.71 -13.53
N VAL A 155 8.88 -0.95 -14.54
CA VAL A 155 9.07 -0.49 -15.94
C VAL A 155 9.35 1.02 -16.01
N PRO A 156 10.27 1.51 -16.86
CA PRO A 156 10.54 2.95 -16.96
C PRO A 156 9.31 3.80 -17.31
N THR A 157 9.37 5.08 -16.93
CA THR A 157 8.34 6.07 -17.24
C THR A 157 8.16 6.20 -18.74
N MET A 158 6.92 6.24 -19.24
CA MET A 158 6.68 6.44 -20.67
C MET A 158 7.05 7.87 -21.08
N GLU A 159 7.85 7.99 -22.15
CA GLU A 159 8.28 9.29 -22.73
C GLU A 159 7.19 9.92 -23.60
N LYS A 160 6.36 9.09 -24.25
CA LYS A 160 5.22 9.58 -25.04
C LYS A 160 4.22 10.34 -24.15
N PRO A 161 3.49 11.33 -24.70
CA PRO A 161 2.42 11.98 -23.96
C PRO A 161 1.32 10.96 -23.61
N VAL A 162 1.09 10.77 -22.31
CA VAL A 162 0.01 9.94 -21.77
C VAL A 162 -1.16 10.82 -21.35
N LYS A 163 -2.37 10.26 -21.21
CA LYS A 163 -3.58 11.04 -20.83
C LYS A 163 -3.42 11.78 -19.49
N TRP A 164 -2.57 11.29 -18.59
CA TRP A 164 -2.29 11.86 -17.26
C TRP A 164 -1.01 12.70 -17.29
N ASN A 165 -0.93 13.71 -18.16
CA ASN A 165 0.33 14.38 -18.50
C ASN A 165 0.90 15.37 -17.45
N HIS A 166 0.69 15.13 -16.15
CA HIS A 166 1.24 15.98 -15.08
C HIS A 166 1.65 15.18 -13.84
N TYR A 167 2.72 15.64 -13.19
CA TYR A 167 3.23 15.10 -11.93
C TYR A 167 2.76 15.96 -10.75
N LEU A 168 2.53 15.34 -9.58
CA LEU A 168 2.15 16.08 -8.37
C LEU A 168 3.29 16.91 -7.77
N SER A 169 4.54 16.51 -8.03
CA SER A 169 5.73 17.18 -7.50
C SER A 169 6.03 18.53 -8.16
N ILE A 170 5.37 18.85 -9.28
CA ILE A 170 5.49 20.12 -9.98
C ILE A 170 4.22 20.91 -9.69
N LYS A 171 4.32 21.86 -8.76
CA LYS A 171 3.30 22.88 -8.52
C LYS A 171 3.92 24.26 -8.68
#